data_AF-A0A914Y012-F1
#
_entry.id   AF-A0A914Y012-F1
#
_cell.length_a   1.000
_cell.length_b   1.000
_cell.length_c   1.000
_cell.angle_alpha   90.00
_cell.angle_beta   90.00
_cell.angle_gamma   90.00
#
_symmetry.space_group_name_H-M   'P 1'
#
loop_
_entity.id
_entity.type
_entity.pdbx_description
1 polymer ?
#
loop_
_entity_poly.entity_id
_entity_poly.type
_entity_poly.pdbx_seq_one_letter_code
_entity_poly.pdbx_strand_id
1 'polypeptide(L)'
;MDFVVYEGDEKELTKNKKLGSFTLLNIRPGRPGIPKIEIIFKVDENAILNVSAVDKRSGSSESVAIVSDKGRLTDEEIIQMSREIQIYPDEIVID
;
A
#
# COMPACT_ATOMS: atom_id res chain seq x y z
N MET A 1 -9.80 -10.00 12.81
CA MET A 1 -8.57 -10.71 12.39
C MET A 1 -7.57 -9.66 12.02
N ASP A 2 -6.37 -9.78 12.57
CA ASP A 2 -5.31 -8.81 12.33
C ASP A 2 -4.22 -9.45 11.48
N PHE A 3 -3.73 -8.73 10.49
CA PHE A 3 -2.59 -9.14 9.67
C PHE A 3 -1.72 -7.93 9.31
N VAL A 4 -0.46 -8.21 8.98
CA VAL A 4 0.54 -7.19 8.68
C VAL A 4 1.17 -7.51 7.32
N VAL A 5 1.36 -6.49 6.50
CA VAL A 5 1.93 -6.62 5.16
C VAL A 5 3.35 -6.07 5.17
N TYR A 6 4.27 -6.80 4.54
CA TYR A 6 5.68 -6.46 4.42
C TYR A 6 6.12 -6.57 2.94
N GLU A 7 7.13 -5.79 2.57
CA GLU A 7 7.80 -5.81 1.26
C GLU A 7 9.30 -6.10 1.46
N GLY A 8 9.82 -7.12 0.79
CA GLY A 8 11.25 -7.46 0.74
C GLY A 8 11.52 -8.95 0.52
N ASP A 9 12.78 -9.27 0.24
CA ASP A 9 13.23 -10.62 -0.14
C ASP A 9 13.81 -11.42 1.03
N GLU A 10 13.92 -10.80 2.20
CA GLU A 10 14.55 -11.42 3.37
C GLU A 10 13.60 -12.41 4.04
N LYS A 11 14.15 -13.52 4.53
CA LYS A 11 13.36 -14.54 5.25
C LYS A 11 12.85 -14.03 6.61
N GLU A 12 13.59 -13.12 7.23
CA GLU A 12 13.23 -12.51 8.52
C GLU A 12 12.37 -11.26 8.31
N LEU A 13 11.17 -11.24 8.88
CA LEU A 13 10.23 -10.11 8.74
C LEU A 13 10.82 -8.79 9.25
N THR A 14 11.70 -8.82 10.25
CA THR A 14 12.37 -7.64 10.81
C THR A 14 13.31 -6.95 9.83
N LYS A 15 13.73 -7.63 8.76
CA LYS A 15 14.60 -7.09 7.70
C LYS A 15 13.81 -6.56 6.50
N ASN A 16 12.49 -6.78 6.46
CA ASN A 16 11.62 -6.31 5.39
C ASN A 16 10.92 -5.00 5.77
N LYS A 17 10.56 -4.20 4.76
CA LYS A 17 9.81 -2.95 4.96
C LYS A 17 8.38 -3.28 5.35
N LYS A 18 7.92 -2.80 6.51
CA LYS A 18 6.50 -2.89 6.88
C LYS A 18 5.70 -1.92 6.01
N LEU A 19 4.71 -2.44 5.29
CA LEU A 19 3.81 -1.64 4.46
C LEU A 19 2.56 -1.19 5.23
N GLY A 20 2.03 -2.02 6.13
CA GLY A 20 0.83 -1.66 6.88
C GLY A 20 0.29 -2.78 7.78
N SER A 21 -0.67 -2.42 8.62
CA SER A 21 -1.41 -3.35 9.49
C SER A 21 -2.90 -3.22 9.20
N PHE A 22 -3.58 -4.36 9.20
CA PHE A 22 -4.96 -4.49 8.76
C PHE A 22 -5.76 -5.23 9.81
N THR A 23 -6.96 -4.73 10.08
CA THR A 23 -7.90 -5.36 10.99
C THR A 23 -9.22 -5.57 10.26
N LEU A 24 -9.53 -6.82 9.95
CA LEU A 24 -10.84 -7.19 9.42
C LEU A 24 -11.78 -7.49 10.59
N LEU A 25 -12.79 -6.64 10.76
CA LEU A 25 -13.79 -6.73 11.81
C LEU A 25 -14.97 -7.64 11.40
N ASN A 26 -15.79 -8.03 12.39
CA ASN A 26 -17.04 -8.78 12.20
C ASN A 26 -16.91 -10.16 11.53
N ILE A 27 -15.75 -10.80 11.64
CA ILE A 27 -15.53 -12.15 11.10
C ILE A 27 -16.23 -13.18 11.99
N ARG A 28 -17.11 -13.98 11.41
CA ARG A 28 -17.73 -15.09 12.14
C ARG A 28 -16.74 -16.23 12.32
N PRO A 29 -16.65 -16.85 13.52
CA PRO A 29 -15.84 -18.06 13.71
C PRO A 29 -16.18 -19.14 12.67
N GLY A 30 -15.15 -19.64 11.99
CA GLY A 30 -15.26 -20.68 10.96
C GLY A 30 -14.83 -22.05 11.48
N ARG A 31 -15.27 -23.12 10.80
CA ARG A 31 -14.67 -24.44 11.01
C ARG A 31 -13.23 -24.43 10.48
N PRO A 32 -12.26 -25.02 11.20
CA PRO A 32 -10.90 -25.18 10.68
C PRO A 32 -10.89 -25.87 9.31
N GLY A 33 -9.97 -25.48 8.44
CA GLY A 33 -9.75 -26.14 7.14
C GLY A 33 -10.58 -25.62 5.96
N ILE A 34 -11.50 -24.68 6.16
CA ILE A 34 -12.23 -24.02 5.06
C ILE A 34 -11.92 -22.52 5.09
N PRO A 35 -10.99 -22.02 4.24
CA PRO A 35 -10.70 -20.59 4.17
C PRO A 35 -11.94 -19.85 3.64
N LYS A 36 -12.46 -18.92 4.44
CA LYS A 36 -13.62 -18.08 4.08
C LYS A 36 -13.23 -16.62 3.88
N ILE A 37 -11.97 -16.29 4.12
CA ILE A 37 -11.41 -14.96 3.92
C ILE A 37 -10.59 -15.02 2.64
N GLU A 38 -10.91 -14.12 1.72
CA GLU A 38 -10.12 -13.88 0.52
C GLU A 38 -9.34 -12.59 0.71
N ILE A 39 -8.04 -12.65 0.47
CA ILE A 39 -7.17 -11.48 0.49
C ILE A 39 -6.61 -11.32 -0.91
N ILE A 40 -6.83 -10.15 -1.50
CA ILE A 40 -6.41 -9.82 -2.86
C ILE A 40 -5.38 -8.70 -2.77
N PHE A 41 -4.21 -8.96 -3.33
CA PHE A 41 -3.14 -7.99 -3.51
C PHE A 41 -3.08 -7.61 -4.99
N LYS A 42 -3.30 -6.33 -5.29
CA LYS A 42 -3.26 -5.80 -6.66
C LYS A 42 -2.23 -4.69 -6.73
N VAL A 43 -1.21 -4.88 -7.55
CA VAL A 43 -0.24 -3.85 -7.90
C VAL A 43 -0.66 -3.25 -9.24
N ASP A 44 -0.67 -1.93 -9.34
CA ASP A 44 -0.94 -1.22 -10.59
C ASP A 44 0.35 -0.67 -11.23
N GLU A 45 0.19 -0.05 -12.40
CA GLU A 45 1.27 0.54 -13.19
C GLU A 45 2.00 1.68 -12.46
N ASN A 46 1.38 2.27 -11.43
CA ASN A 46 1.95 3.34 -10.60
C ASN A 46 2.67 2.80 -9.36
N ALA A 47 2.88 1.47 -9.28
CA ALA A 47 3.43 0.80 -8.10
C ALA A 47 2.63 1.04 -6.81
N ILE A 48 1.32 1.27 -6.93
CA ILE A 48 0.40 1.34 -5.78
C ILE A 48 -0.11 -0.07 -5.49
N LEU A 49 0.13 -0.53 -4.26
CA LEU A 49 -0.37 -1.81 -3.77
C LEU A 49 -1.76 -1.61 -3.15
N ASN A 50 -2.78 -2.14 -3.81
CA ASN A 50 -4.12 -2.23 -3.28
C ASN A 50 -4.30 -3.57 -2.59
N VAL A 51 -4.56 -3.54 -1.28
CA VAL A 51 -4.83 -4.74 -0.47
C VAL A 51 -6.30 -4.72 -0.10
N SER A 52 -7.02 -5.80 -0.41
CA SER A 52 -8.42 -5.97 0.00
C SER A 52 -8.60 -7.33 0.67
N ALA A 53 -9.43 -7.37 1.71
CA ALA A 53 -9.77 -8.57 2.43
C ALA A 53 -11.29 -8.68 2.53
N VAL A 54 -11.85 -9.85 2.21
CA VAL A 54 -13.29 -10.11 2.21
C VAL A 54 -13.60 -11.42 2.91
N ASP A 55 -14.46 -11.39 3.92
CA ASP A 55 -15.09 -12.60 4.46
C ASP A 55 -16.30 -12.98 3.59
N LYS A 56 -16.16 -14.04 2.80
CA LYS A 56 -17.17 -14.52 1.86
C LYS A 56 -18.51 -14.91 2.50
N ARG A 57 -18.56 -15.11 3.82
CA ARG A 57 -19.80 -15.49 4.52
C ARG A 57 -20.59 -14.29 5.03
N SER A 58 -19.90 -13.31 5.61
CA SER A 58 -20.54 -12.11 6.15
C SER A 58 -20.68 -11.00 5.12
N GLY A 59 -19.89 -11.04 4.04
CA GLY A 59 -19.73 -9.93 3.11
C GLY A 59 -18.92 -8.77 3.70
N SER A 60 -18.37 -8.92 4.91
CA SER A 60 -17.50 -7.93 5.54
C SER A 60 -16.23 -7.79 4.69
N SER A 61 -15.91 -6.56 4.29
CA SER A 61 -14.75 -6.26 3.47
C SER A 61 -14.00 -5.05 4.02
N GLU A 62 -12.68 -5.10 3.93
CA GLU A 62 -11.79 -3.97 4.24
C GLU A 62 -10.78 -3.82 3.11
N SER A 63 -10.42 -2.59 2.74
CA SER A 63 -9.44 -2.34 1.69
C SER A 63 -8.60 -1.10 1.97
N VAL A 64 -7.31 -1.16 1.61
CA VAL A 64 -6.42 0.01 1.65
C VAL A 64 -5.58 0.07 0.38
N ALA A 65 -5.27 1.29 -0.04
CA ALA A 65 -4.21 1.55 -1.02
C ALA A 65 -2.94 1.94 -0.26
N ILE A 66 -1.84 1.23 -0.53
CA ILE A 66 -0.52 1.54 -0.01
C ILE A 66 0.34 2.01 -1.18
N VAL A 67 0.80 3.25 -1.11
CA VAL A 67 1.79 3.78 -2.05
C VAL A 67 3.18 3.39 -1.52
N SER A 68 4.00 2.71 -2.32
CA SER A 68 5.37 2.41 -1.90
C SER A 68 6.22 3.67 -2.02
N ASP A 69 6.81 4.13 -0.90
CA ASP A 69 7.64 5.35 -0.85
C ASP A 69 8.95 5.29 -1.65
N LYS A 70 9.23 4.20 -2.39
CA LYS A 70 10.48 4.06 -3.14
C LYS A 70 10.49 5.08 -4.30
N GLY A 71 11.23 6.18 -4.11
CA GLY A 71 11.52 7.17 -5.15
C GLY A 71 10.52 8.32 -5.27
N ARG A 72 9.57 8.48 -4.33
CA ARG A 72 8.76 9.71 -4.26
C ARG A 72 9.45 10.76 -3.42
N LEU A 73 9.54 11.95 -4.00
CA LEU A 73 9.72 13.19 -3.27
C LEU A 73 8.63 13.26 -2.20
N THR A 74 9.02 13.52 -0.96
CA THR A 74 8.11 13.90 0.11
C THR A 74 7.25 15.08 -0.35
N ASP A 75 6.08 15.27 0.26
CA ASP A 75 5.23 16.42 -0.06
C ASP A 75 6.01 17.75 0.06
N GLU A 76 6.99 17.80 0.97
CA GLU A 76 7.92 18.91 1.16
C GLU A 76 8.88 19.10 -0.02
N GLU A 77 9.46 18.02 -0.55
CA GLU A 77 10.31 18.06 -1.75
C GLU A 77 9.50 18.39 -3.03
N ILE A 78 8.25 17.94 -3.14
CA ILE A 78 7.33 18.34 -4.23
C ILE A 78 7.06 19.84 -4.18
N ILE A 79 6.82 20.39 -2.98
CA ILE A 79 6.62 21.83 -2.79
C ILE A 79 7.88 22.61 -3.15
N GLN A 80 9.05 22.11 -2.78
CA GLN A 80 10.32 22.76 -3.09
C GLN A 80 10.61 22.76 -4.59
N MET A 81 10.43 21.63 -5.29
CA MET A 81 10.55 21.58 -6.75
C MET A 81 9.50 22.46 -7.45
N SER A 82 8.27 22.51 -6.93
CA SER A 82 7.23 23.40 -7.46
C SER A 82 7.59 24.88 -7.30
N ARG A 83 8.25 25.25 -6.21
CA ARG A 83 8.77 26.61 -6.00
C ARG A 83 9.94 26.91 -6.92
N GLU A 84 10.88 25.98 -7.09
CA GLU A 84 12.02 26.15 -7.98
C GLU A 84 11.59 26.35 -9.44
N ILE A 85 10.59 25.58 -9.92
CA ILE A 85 10.00 25.74 -11.26
C ILE A 85 9.29 27.10 -11.41
N GLN A 86 8.62 27.60 -10.37
CA GLN A 86 7.97 28.92 -10.42
C GLN A 86 8.97 30.09 -10.36
N ILE A 87 10.13 29.89 -9.75
CA ILE A 87 11.15 30.94 -9.59
C ILE A 87 12.03 31.05 -10.85
N TYR A 88 12.22 29.97 -11.61
CA TYR A 88 13.04 29.94 -12.83
C TYR A 88 12.29 29.39 -14.06
N PRO A 89 11.23 30.06 -14.53
CA PRO A 89 10.46 29.59 -15.70
C PRO A 89 11.25 29.61 -17.02
N ASP A 90 12.36 30.37 -17.10
CA ASP A 90 13.11 30.61 -18.34
C ASP A 90 14.28 29.64 -18.58
N GLU A 91 14.58 28.72 -17.66
CA GLU A 91 15.76 27.83 -17.77
C GLU A 91 15.46 26.44 -18.33
N ILE A 92 14.18 26.12 -18.60
CA ILE A 92 13.80 24.87 -19.28
C ILE A 92 13.76 25.13 -20.80
N VAL A 93 14.94 25.34 -21.38
CA VAL A 93 15.13 25.16 -22.82
C VAL A 93 15.26 23.67 -23.06
N ILE A 94 14.17 23.04 -23.45
CA ILE A 94 14.21 21.71 -24.06
C ILE A 94 14.66 21.94 -25.50
N ASP A 95 15.93 21.65 -25.80
CA ASP A 95 16.40 21.44 -27.18
C ASP A 95 16.03 20.02 -27.63
#